data_AF-A0A2S9BK27-F1
#
_entry.id   AF-A0A2S9BK27-F1
#
_cell.length_a   1.000
_cell.length_b   1.000
_cell.length_c   1.000
_cell.angle_alpha   90.00
_cell.angle_beta   90.00
_cell.angle_gamma   90.00
#
_symmetry.space_group_name_H-M   'P 1'
#
loop_
_entity.id
_entity.type
_entity.pdbx_description
1 polymer ?
#
loop_
_entity_poly.entity_id
_entity_poly.type
_entity_poly.pdbx_seq_one_letter_code
_entity_poly.pdbx_strand_id
1 'polypeptide(L)'
;MSGRTSAAIRIWRARSVRTSGDRAYVVYLALMVALVAVAPFARAVWLSVTSTESIAVFASPAAPGMTALVVAALWAGAVLVGRDRGPALRSPLPTYALATSDLPRSGAFRGPVQRAGATLTAVTAVLAALVAVGANGSGAVGPLGVAMFATVGALIGMIATVAWLAGQALPRAAVPIAVGTLALGIVSAAVPVMQPYAPWGWVGLLYPGSGSPHTLTALLALVALAGGLVATGPMLMNRLALAELLAHAARWDSATIHATGLDLGAAATVYQGRPHLGRRLRAVRAVGSRAAVFLIRDAIGAIRTPGRLAVGVLAVAAAATLFTLSFAPAAPAWTLGAAAGVILFAGLGPLTDGVRHAASVAADFPLYGVSDERLLAGHALFPIAVTTVVLLTVVTACALVAGIGVVAPLVSSIALGPLSVVARIANAVKGPLPPALLTPIPTPMGDLGAAVRLAWALDGLFFAALIGVSSALVFTAPVLLLVVATALIGIGVPRWRHRR
;
A
#
# COMPACT_ATOMS: atom_id res chain seq x y z
N MET A 1 -14.94 -13.66 24.01
CA MET A 1 -15.24 -14.86 23.18
C MET A 1 -16.06 -15.82 24.01
N SER A 2 -17.05 -16.52 23.45
CA SER A 2 -17.78 -17.53 24.24
C SER A 2 -16.89 -18.74 24.53
N GLY A 3 -17.16 -19.45 25.63
CA GLY A 3 -16.42 -20.67 26.01
C GLY A 3 -16.44 -21.73 24.90
N ARG A 4 -17.59 -21.92 24.24
CA ARG A 4 -17.78 -22.84 23.10
C ARG A 4 -16.87 -22.49 21.90
N THR A 5 -16.82 -21.21 21.52
CA THR A 5 -15.93 -20.73 20.44
C THR A 5 -14.46 -20.99 20.78
N SER A 6 -14.06 -20.70 22.03
CA SER A 6 -12.70 -20.91 22.50
C SER A 6 -12.30 -22.39 22.46
N ALA A 7 -13.18 -23.28 22.91
CA ALA A 7 -12.97 -24.72 22.88
C ALA A 7 -12.78 -25.26 21.44
N ALA A 8 -13.65 -24.88 20.50
CA ALA A 8 -13.53 -25.28 19.10
C ALA A 8 -12.20 -24.84 18.47
N ILE A 9 -11.78 -23.59 18.72
CA ILE A 9 -10.49 -23.07 18.22
C ILE A 9 -9.31 -23.80 18.86
N ARG A 10 -9.40 -24.13 20.15
CA ARG A 10 -8.37 -24.87 20.86
C ARG A 10 -8.19 -26.27 20.27
N ILE A 11 -9.28 -26.98 20.00
CA ILE A 11 -9.26 -28.30 19.34
C ILE A 11 -8.62 -28.18 17.94
N TRP A 12 -9.01 -27.17 17.16
CA TRP A 12 -8.40 -26.92 15.86
C TRP A 12 -6.89 -26.69 15.97
N ARG A 13 -6.45 -25.83 16.89
CA ARG A 13 -5.03 -25.54 17.12
C ARG A 13 -4.25 -26.75 17.64
N ALA A 14 -4.90 -27.66 18.37
CA ALA A 14 -4.28 -28.89 18.85
C ALA A 14 -3.88 -29.84 17.70
N ARG A 15 -4.41 -29.66 16.48
CA ARG A 15 -3.95 -30.40 15.30
C ARG A 15 -2.56 -29.97 14.81
N SER A 16 -2.09 -28.80 15.24
CA SER A 16 -0.79 -28.23 14.89
C SER A 16 0.03 -28.00 16.17
N VAL A 17 0.37 -29.07 16.89
CA VAL A 17 1.20 -28.96 18.10
C VAL A 17 2.61 -28.57 17.68
N ARG A 18 3.00 -27.33 17.99
CA ARG A 18 4.39 -26.88 17.90
C ARG A 18 5.18 -27.50 19.04
N THR A 19 6.32 -28.10 18.70
CA THR A 19 7.29 -28.63 19.67
C THR A 19 7.87 -27.48 20.51
N SER A 20 8.53 -27.81 21.64
CA SER A 20 9.29 -26.81 22.41
C SER A 20 10.38 -26.16 21.56
N GLY A 21 11.05 -26.94 20.72
CA GLY A 21 12.05 -26.47 19.75
C GLY A 21 11.47 -25.45 18.77
N ASP A 22 10.28 -25.69 18.22
CA ASP A 22 9.62 -24.74 17.33
C ASP A 22 9.32 -23.39 18.02
N ARG A 23 8.96 -23.42 19.30
CA ARG A 23 8.69 -22.19 20.08
C ARG A 23 9.99 -21.42 20.32
N ALA A 24 11.04 -22.11 20.74
CA ALA A 24 12.36 -21.51 20.93
C ALA A 24 12.89 -20.90 19.62
N TYR A 25 12.75 -21.61 18.52
CA TYR A 25 13.13 -21.12 17.18
C TYR A 25 12.32 -19.88 16.77
N VAL A 26 11.00 -19.84 17.04
CA VAL A 26 10.18 -18.66 16.76
C VAL A 26 10.61 -17.45 17.59
N VAL A 27 10.95 -17.65 18.86
CA VAL A 27 11.46 -16.56 19.72
C VAL A 27 12.80 -16.05 19.22
N TYR A 28 13.72 -16.96 18.89
CA TYR A 28 15.01 -16.63 18.29
C TYR A 28 14.84 -15.84 16.98
N LEU A 29 13.99 -16.32 16.07
CA LEU A 29 13.71 -15.66 14.80
C LEU A 29 13.10 -14.26 15.01
N ALA A 30 12.16 -14.12 15.96
CA ALA A 30 11.57 -12.83 16.28
C ALA A 30 12.61 -11.84 16.82
N LEU A 31 13.53 -12.30 17.69
CA LEU A 31 14.63 -11.49 18.20
C LEU A 31 15.58 -11.05 17.08
N MET A 32 15.99 -11.99 16.21
CA MET A 32 16.88 -11.68 15.07
C MET A 32 16.23 -10.70 14.10
N VAL A 33 14.96 -10.89 13.73
CA VAL A 33 14.21 -9.93 12.90
C VAL A 33 14.13 -8.57 13.57
N ALA A 34 13.87 -8.53 14.89
CA ALA A 34 13.82 -7.28 15.63
C ALA A 34 15.16 -6.52 15.60
N LEU A 35 16.29 -7.21 15.82
CA LEU A 35 17.61 -6.57 15.87
C LEU A 35 18.18 -6.23 14.50
N VAL A 36 18.02 -7.10 13.50
CA VAL A 36 18.66 -6.96 12.19
C VAL A 36 17.81 -6.13 11.22
N ALA A 37 16.49 -6.21 11.29
CA ALA A 37 15.60 -5.51 10.36
C ALA A 37 14.85 -4.35 11.03
N VAL A 38 14.18 -4.61 12.17
CA VAL A 38 13.30 -3.60 12.79
C VAL A 38 14.10 -2.47 13.41
N ALA A 39 15.18 -2.74 14.14
CA ALA A 39 15.96 -1.70 14.81
C ALA A 39 16.65 -0.72 13.85
N PRO A 40 17.33 -1.16 12.76
CA PRO A 40 17.90 -0.23 11.79
C PRO A 40 16.83 0.57 11.06
N PHE A 41 15.70 -0.05 10.73
CA PHE A 41 14.56 0.66 10.14
C PHE A 41 13.98 1.70 11.09
N ALA A 42 13.76 1.34 12.36
CA ALA A 42 13.28 2.26 13.38
C ALA A 42 14.25 3.44 13.59
N ARG A 43 15.56 3.17 13.58
CA ARG A 43 16.59 4.23 13.62
C ARG A 43 16.51 5.13 12.38
N ALA A 44 16.36 4.57 11.18
CA ALA A 44 16.24 5.36 9.96
C ALA A 44 14.98 6.25 9.97
N VAL A 45 13.85 5.71 10.42
CA VAL A 45 12.61 6.47 10.62
C VAL A 45 12.81 7.57 11.66
N TRP A 46 13.45 7.27 12.79
CA TRP A 46 13.74 8.25 13.84
C TRP A 46 14.60 9.40 13.31
N LEU A 47 15.73 9.09 12.68
CA LEU A 47 16.63 10.09 12.08
C LEU A 47 15.92 10.93 11.01
N SER A 48 15.02 10.32 10.24
CA SER A 48 14.19 11.07 9.30
C SER A 48 13.22 12.00 10.02
N VAL A 49 12.46 11.51 11.00
CA VAL A 49 11.43 12.31 11.71
C VAL A 49 12.04 13.47 12.50
N THR A 50 13.25 13.31 13.04
CA THR A 50 13.97 14.36 13.79
C THR A 50 14.88 15.22 12.92
N SER A 51 14.84 15.07 11.60
CA SER A 51 15.57 15.96 10.67
C SER A 51 14.95 17.35 10.65
N THR A 52 15.77 18.38 10.40
CA THR A 52 15.31 19.77 10.31
C THR A 52 14.22 19.94 9.25
N GLU A 53 14.35 19.24 8.12
CA GLU A 53 13.38 19.20 7.02
C GLU A 53 12.02 18.66 7.48
N SER A 54 12.02 17.52 8.19
CA SER A 54 10.78 16.90 8.66
C SER A 54 10.12 17.72 9.77
N ILE A 55 10.90 18.30 10.68
CA ILE A 55 10.41 19.22 11.70
C ILE A 55 9.71 20.41 11.04
N ALA A 56 10.30 21.00 9.99
CA ALA A 56 9.68 22.10 9.25
C ALA A 56 8.35 21.69 8.60
N VAL A 57 8.27 20.49 8.02
CA VAL A 57 7.01 19.96 7.47
C VAL A 57 5.95 19.77 8.55
N PHE A 58 6.31 19.18 9.69
CA PHE A 58 5.38 18.95 10.79
C PHE A 58 4.95 20.23 11.51
N ALA A 59 5.78 21.27 11.50
CA ALA A 59 5.45 22.58 12.05
C ALA A 59 4.69 23.48 11.06
N SER A 60 4.50 23.04 9.81
CA SER A 60 3.87 23.88 8.79
C SER A 60 2.38 24.16 9.09
N PRO A 61 1.85 25.34 8.73
CA PRO A 61 0.43 25.65 8.88
C PRO A 61 -0.52 24.70 8.13
N ALA A 62 -0.01 24.01 7.11
CA ALA A 62 -0.77 23.04 6.32
C ALA A 62 -0.85 21.65 6.98
N ALA A 63 0.01 21.34 7.96
CA ALA A 63 0.10 20.01 8.57
C ALA A 63 -1.22 19.52 9.22
N PRO A 64 -2.02 20.36 9.92
CA PRO A 64 -3.34 19.98 10.41
C PRO A 64 -4.30 19.52 9.30
N GLY A 65 -4.40 20.31 8.22
CA GLY A 65 -5.28 20.01 7.08
C GLY A 65 -4.86 18.76 6.32
N MET A 66 -3.55 18.56 6.14
CA MET A 66 -3.00 17.35 5.53
C MET A 66 -3.23 16.12 6.40
N THR A 67 -3.11 16.24 7.72
CA THR A 67 -3.42 15.14 8.66
C THR A 67 -4.88 14.74 8.54
N ALA A 68 -5.81 15.70 8.50
CA ALA A 68 -7.23 15.43 8.29
C ALA A 68 -7.47 14.68 6.96
N LEU A 69 -6.84 15.13 5.87
CA LEU A 69 -6.95 14.46 4.56
C LEU A 69 -6.40 13.02 4.58
N VAL A 70 -5.24 12.81 5.21
CA VAL A 70 -4.63 11.48 5.37
C VAL A 70 -5.55 10.55 6.16
N VAL A 71 -6.19 11.05 7.22
CA VAL A 71 -7.16 10.27 8.00
C VAL A 71 -8.41 9.95 7.20
N ALA A 72 -8.95 10.91 6.44
CA ALA A 72 -10.07 10.65 5.54
C ALA A 72 -9.73 9.57 4.50
N ALA A 73 -8.53 9.64 3.90
CA ALA A 73 -8.03 8.64 2.98
C ALA A 73 -7.81 7.27 3.64
N LEU A 74 -7.30 7.24 4.88
CA LEU A 74 -7.15 6.00 5.66
C LEU A 74 -8.50 5.34 5.92
N TRP A 75 -9.51 6.09 6.33
CA TRP A 75 -10.85 5.54 6.59
C TRP A 75 -11.55 5.10 5.30
N ALA A 76 -11.47 5.88 4.23
CA ALA A 76 -11.95 5.47 2.91
C ALA A 76 -11.24 4.19 2.42
N GLY A 77 -9.92 4.14 2.55
CA GLY A 77 -9.10 2.97 2.23
C GLY A 77 -9.47 1.75 3.07
N ALA A 78 -9.70 1.93 4.37
CA ALA A 78 -10.14 0.86 5.27
C ALA A 78 -11.46 0.24 4.80
N VAL A 79 -12.46 1.07 4.43
CA VAL A 79 -13.73 0.60 3.86
C VAL A 79 -13.49 -0.20 2.57
N LEU A 80 -12.66 0.31 1.65
CA LEU A 80 -12.36 -0.38 0.39
C LEU A 80 -11.62 -1.71 0.60
N VAL A 81 -10.60 -1.73 1.46
CA VAL A 81 -9.87 -2.95 1.80
C VAL A 81 -10.80 -3.95 2.48
N GLY A 82 -11.79 -3.49 3.25
CA GLY A 82 -12.79 -4.33 3.92
C GLY A 82 -13.60 -5.17 2.96
N ARG A 83 -13.96 -4.57 1.82
CA ARG A 83 -14.73 -5.22 0.76
C ARG A 83 -14.02 -6.46 0.23
N ASP A 84 -12.71 -6.39 -0.01
CA ASP A 84 -11.95 -7.49 -0.66
C ASP A 84 -11.26 -8.40 0.37
N ARG A 85 -10.88 -7.83 1.52
CA ARG A 85 -10.19 -8.48 2.63
C ARG A 85 -10.55 -7.84 3.98
N GLY A 86 -11.72 -8.19 4.52
CA GLY A 86 -12.16 -7.68 5.82
C GLY A 86 -11.51 -8.32 7.07
N PRO A 87 -11.59 -7.68 8.26
CA PRO A 87 -10.86 -8.08 9.47
C PRO A 87 -11.39 -9.36 10.14
N ALA A 88 -12.63 -9.77 9.87
CA ALA A 88 -13.22 -10.98 10.43
C ALA A 88 -12.76 -12.23 9.66
N LEU A 89 -11.46 -12.55 9.74
CA LEU A 89 -10.86 -13.62 8.97
C LEU A 89 -10.36 -14.78 9.85
N ARG A 90 -10.68 -16.00 9.44
CA ARG A 90 -10.10 -17.27 9.92
C ARG A 90 -9.70 -18.13 8.72
N SER A 91 -9.00 -19.24 8.94
CA SER A 91 -8.77 -20.22 7.88
C SER A 91 -10.10 -20.81 7.38
N PRO A 92 -10.14 -21.40 6.17
CA PRO A 92 -11.41 -21.82 5.54
C PRO A 92 -12.25 -22.77 6.40
N LEU A 93 -11.66 -23.80 6.99
CA LEU A 93 -12.41 -24.79 7.77
C LEU A 93 -13.02 -24.21 9.07
N PRO A 94 -12.28 -23.50 9.96
CA PRO A 94 -12.89 -22.82 11.10
C PRO A 94 -13.91 -21.75 10.71
N THR A 95 -13.75 -21.11 9.54
CA THR A 95 -14.74 -20.17 9.02
C THR A 95 -16.04 -20.88 8.72
N TYR A 96 -15.99 -21.99 7.98
CA TYR A 96 -17.15 -22.83 7.68
C TYR A 96 -17.83 -23.30 8.97
N ALA A 97 -17.09 -24.01 9.83
CA ALA A 97 -17.64 -24.65 11.02
C ALA A 97 -18.28 -23.66 12.02
N LEU A 98 -17.69 -22.47 12.20
CA LEU A 98 -18.23 -21.46 13.11
C LEU A 98 -19.40 -20.68 12.49
N ALA A 99 -19.35 -20.39 11.19
CA ALA A 99 -20.39 -19.60 10.53
C ALA A 99 -21.65 -20.41 10.18
N THR A 100 -21.59 -21.74 10.17
CA THR A 100 -22.75 -22.65 10.06
C THR A 100 -23.29 -23.12 11.42
N SER A 101 -22.62 -22.78 12.52
CA SER A 101 -23.06 -23.15 13.87
C SER A 101 -24.20 -22.25 14.39
N ASP A 102 -24.80 -22.65 15.51
CA ASP A 102 -25.79 -21.88 16.29
C ASP A 102 -25.19 -20.63 16.98
N LEU A 103 -23.87 -20.45 16.92
CA LEU A 103 -23.19 -19.34 17.58
C LEU A 103 -23.41 -18.01 16.84
N PRO A 104 -23.68 -16.91 17.56
CA PRO A 104 -23.73 -15.60 16.94
C PRO A 104 -22.38 -15.25 16.32
N ARG A 105 -22.39 -14.71 15.10
CA ARG A 105 -21.17 -14.35 14.36
C ARG A 105 -20.31 -13.35 15.13
N SER A 106 -20.94 -12.43 15.87
CA SER A 106 -20.25 -11.53 16.78
C SER A 106 -19.41 -12.27 17.85
N GLY A 107 -19.87 -13.42 18.35
CA GLY A 107 -19.10 -14.26 19.27
C GLY A 107 -17.98 -15.02 18.57
N ALA A 108 -18.26 -15.56 17.38
CA ALA A 108 -17.34 -16.38 16.60
C ALA A 108 -16.16 -15.58 16.00
N PHE A 109 -16.39 -14.35 15.54
CA PHE A 109 -15.41 -13.56 14.76
C PHE A 109 -14.84 -12.34 15.49
N ARG A 110 -15.29 -12.02 16.72
CA ARG A 110 -14.73 -10.92 17.52
C ARG A 110 -13.24 -11.05 17.78
N GLY A 111 -12.73 -12.25 18.04
CA GLY A 111 -11.30 -12.47 18.31
C GLY A 111 -10.38 -12.05 17.13
N PRO A 112 -10.63 -12.52 15.90
CA PRO A 112 -9.95 -12.02 14.70
C PRO A 112 -10.04 -10.49 14.53
N VAL A 113 -11.24 -9.91 14.65
CA VAL A 113 -11.45 -8.47 14.49
C VAL A 113 -10.67 -7.68 15.54
N GLN A 114 -10.68 -8.11 16.80
CA GLN A 114 -9.94 -7.46 17.88
C GLN A 114 -8.42 -7.51 17.66
N ARG A 115 -7.86 -8.63 17.17
CA ARG A 115 -6.43 -8.73 16.89
C ARG A 115 -6.01 -7.84 15.72
N ALA A 116 -6.79 -7.88 14.64
CA ALA A 116 -6.56 -7.03 13.47
C ALA A 116 -6.69 -5.55 13.85
N GLY A 117 -7.72 -5.21 14.63
CA GLY A 117 -7.96 -3.87 15.12
C GLY A 117 -6.89 -3.37 16.08
N ALA A 118 -6.48 -4.19 17.06
CA ALA A 118 -5.40 -3.84 17.97
C ALA A 118 -4.09 -3.54 17.22
N THR A 119 -3.80 -4.31 16.16
CA THR A 119 -2.64 -4.07 15.30
C THR A 119 -2.76 -2.72 14.59
N LEU A 120 -3.91 -2.43 13.97
CA LEU A 120 -4.14 -1.17 13.28
C LEU A 120 -4.10 0.03 14.24
N THR A 121 -4.76 -0.07 15.39
CA THR A 121 -4.72 0.93 16.48
C THR A 121 -3.32 1.19 16.99
N ALA A 122 -2.51 0.15 17.20
CA ALA A 122 -1.13 0.32 17.63
C ALA A 122 -0.29 1.03 16.57
N VAL A 123 -0.43 0.64 15.29
CA VAL A 123 0.29 1.27 14.17
C VAL A 123 -0.09 2.75 14.05
N THR A 124 -1.37 3.09 14.06
CA THR A 124 -1.80 4.50 13.95
C THR A 124 -1.41 5.34 15.17
N ALA A 125 -1.41 4.76 16.37
CA ALA A 125 -0.91 5.42 17.58
C ALA A 125 0.59 5.72 17.49
N VAL A 126 1.40 4.75 17.05
CA VAL A 126 2.84 4.94 16.86
C VAL A 126 3.14 5.98 15.78
N LEU A 127 2.44 5.93 14.65
CA LEU A 127 2.61 6.94 13.58
C LEU A 127 2.23 8.34 14.06
N ALA A 128 1.13 8.50 14.79
CA ALA A 128 0.74 9.78 15.38
C ALA A 128 1.78 10.26 16.40
N ALA A 129 2.28 9.38 17.27
CA ALA A 129 3.34 9.71 18.23
C ALA A 129 4.60 10.20 17.51
N LEU A 130 5.02 9.55 16.41
CA LEU A 130 6.17 9.98 15.61
C LEU A 130 5.96 11.39 15.03
N VAL A 131 4.77 11.68 14.48
CA VAL A 131 4.43 13.02 13.98
C VAL A 131 4.50 14.05 15.10
N ALA A 132 3.95 13.75 16.29
CA ALA A 132 3.99 14.67 17.42
C ALA A 132 5.40 14.87 18.00
N VAL A 133 6.24 13.82 18.01
CA VAL A 133 7.65 13.94 18.39
C VAL A 133 8.42 14.80 17.40
N GLY A 134 8.18 14.63 16.10
CA GLY A 134 8.74 15.50 15.07
C GLY A 134 8.30 16.96 15.27
N ALA A 135 7.01 17.20 15.55
CA ALA A 135 6.49 18.52 15.87
C ALA A 135 7.07 19.10 17.18
N ASN A 136 7.40 18.27 18.18
CA ASN A 136 8.09 18.73 19.40
C ASN A 136 9.51 19.23 19.13
N GLY A 137 10.17 18.77 18.05
CA GLY A 137 11.49 19.25 17.65
C GLY A 137 11.57 20.77 17.43
N SER A 138 10.44 21.45 17.20
CA SER A 138 10.36 22.91 17.10
C SER A 138 10.18 23.63 18.45
N GLY A 139 10.08 22.89 19.56
CA GLY A 139 9.80 23.42 20.90
C GLY A 139 8.31 23.71 21.16
N ALA A 140 7.42 23.46 20.20
CA ALA A 140 6.01 23.83 20.28
C ALA A 140 5.11 22.83 21.06
N VAL A 141 5.59 21.63 21.38
CA VAL A 141 4.74 20.52 21.86
C VAL A 141 5.38 19.76 23.03
N GLY A 142 4.94 19.99 24.27
CA GLY A 142 5.44 19.22 25.41
C GLY A 142 5.10 17.72 25.38
N PRO A 143 5.68 16.89 26.28
CA PRO A 143 5.45 15.43 26.34
C PRO A 143 3.97 15.03 26.44
N LEU A 144 3.15 15.85 27.11
CA LEU A 144 1.71 15.65 27.20
C LEU A 144 1.03 15.75 25.83
N GLY A 145 1.46 16.68 24.97
CA GLY A 145 0.93 16.82 23.60
C GLY A 145 1.24 15.61 22.73
N VAL A 146 2.43 15.01 22.91
CA VAL A 146 2.80 13.74 22.25
C VAL A 146 1.89 12.60 22.71
N ALA A 147 1.69 12.45 24.02
CA ALA A 147 0.80 11.42 24.57
C ALA A 147 -0.66 11.61 24.12
N MET A 148 -1.13 12.87 24.08
CA MET A 148 -2.47 13.20 23.61
C MET A 148 -2.64 12.83 22.14
N PHE A 149 -1.70 13.20 21.26
CA PHE A 149 -1.82 12.90 19.84
C PHE A 149 -1.61 11.42 19.52
N ALA A 150 -0.81 10.69 20.30
CA ALA A 150 -0.76 9.23 20.26
C ALA A 150 -2.13 8.59 20.59
N THR A 151 -2.85 9.16 21.57
CA THR A 151 -4.21 8.74 21.92
C THR A 151 -5.20 9.03 20.78
N VAL A 152 -5.07 10.18 20.12
CA VAL A 152 -5.82 10.50 18.88
C VAL A 152 -5.51 9.47 17.78
N GLY A 153 -4.24 9.11 17.61
CA GLY A 153 -3.79 8.01 16.75
C GLY A 153 -4.48 6.68 17.05
N ALA A 154 -4.65 6.34 18.32
CA ALA A 154 -5.38 5.13 18.72
C ALA A 154 -6.87 5.21 18.33
N LEU A 155 -7.53 6.35 18.55
CA LEU A 155 -8.93 6.56 18.15
C LEU A 155 -9.11 6.44 16.63
N ILE A 156 -8.20 7.01 15.85
CA ILE A 156 -8.18 6.88 14.38
C ILE A 156 -8.14 5.40 13.96
N GLY A 157 -7.29 4.60 14.60
CA GLY A 157 -7.18 3.17 14.31
C GLY A 157 -8.39 2.35 14.73
N MET A 158 -9.06 2.71 15.83
CA MET A 158 -10.33 2.11 16.23
C MET A 158 -11.42 2.39 15.18
N ILE A 159 -11.56 3.65 14.76
CA ILE A 159 -12.51 4.05 13.71
C ILE A 159 -12.18 3.35 12.39
N ALA A 160 -10.90 3.32 11.99
CA ALA A 160 -10.44 2.62 10.79
C ALA A 160 -10.75 1.11 10.85
N THR A 161 -10.67 0.48 12.02
CA THR A 161 -11.04 -0.94 12.21
C THR A 161 -12.54 -1.16 11.99
N VAL A 162 -13.39 -0.28 12.50
CA VAL A 162 -14.84 -0.40 12.29
C VAL A 162 -15.18 -0.10 10.83
N ALA A 163 -14.55 0.90 10.21
CA ALA A 163 -14.69 1.19 8.79
C ALA A 163 -14.26 -0.01 7.92
N TRP A 164 -13.16 -0.68 8.30
CA TRP A 164 -12.68 -1.91 7.68
C TRP A 164 -13.69 -3.06 7.80
N LEU A 165 -14.29 -3.24 8.98
CA LEU A 165 -15.36 -4.21 9.20
C LEU A 165 -16.65 -3.84 8.43
N ALA A 166 -17.00 -2.57 8.36
CA ALA A 166 -18.16 -2.07 7.63
C ALA A 166 -18.02 -2.34 6.12
N GLY A 167 -16.83 -2.14 5.56
CA GLY A 167 -16.51 -2.53 4.18
C GLY A 167 -16.72 -4.02 3.92
N GLN A 168 -16.38 -4.87 4.89
CA GLN A 168 -16.64 -6.31 4.82
C GLN A 168 -18.12 -6.67 4.92
N ALA A 169 -18.86 -5.99 5.80
CA ALA A 169 -20.27 -6.28 6.03
C ALA A 169 -21.20 -5.68 4.96
N LEU A 170 -20.75 -4.66 4.24
CA LEU A 170 -21.52 -3.90 3.25
C LEU A 170 -20.72 -3.72 1.94
N PRO A 171 -20.30 -4.81 1.26
CA PRO A 171 -19.36 -4.73 0.14
C PRO A 171 -19.88 -3.91 -1.04
N ARG A 172 -21.21 -3.87 -1.24
CA ARG A 172 -21.85 -3.06 -2.30
C ARG A 172 -21.80 -1.56 -2.00
N ALA A 173 -21.89 -1.17 -0.73
CA ALA A 173 -21.84 0.23 -0.30
C ALA A 173 -20.41 0.73 -0.06
N ALA A 174 -19.43 -0.17 0.02
CA ALA A 174 -18.04 0.17 0.34
C ALA A 174 -17.44 1.24 -0.60
N VAL A 175 -17.70 1.15 -1.92
CA VAL A 175 -17.18 2.12 -2.90
C VAL A 175 -17.82 3.50 -2.74
N PRO A 176 -19.16 3.67 -2.78
CA PRO A 176 -19.75 4.99 -2.61
C PRO A 176 -19.44 5.61 -1.24
N ILE A 177 -19.38 4.80 -0.16
CA ILE A 177 -18.95 5.28 1.16
C ILE A 177 -17.52 5.82 1.09
N ALA A 178 -16.58 5.03 0.57
CA ALA A 178 -15.18 5.46 0.50
C ALA A 178 -14.98 6.69 -0.39
N VAL A 179 -15.64 6.75 -1.54
CA VAL A 179 -15.60 7.92 -2.44
C VAL A 179 -16.19 9.15 -1.75
N GLY A 180 -17.34 9.00 -1.09
CA GLY A 180 -17.97 10.08 -0.33
C GLY A 180 -17.09 10.58 0.82
N THR A 181 -16.51 9.67 1.61
CA THR A 181 -15.57 10.00 2.69
C THR A 181 -14.35 10.74 2.16
N LEU A 182 -13.73 10.27 1.07
CA LEU A 182 -12.56 10.92 0.50
C LEU A 182 -12.91 12.28 -0.12
N ALA A 183 -14.02 12.40 -0.85
CA ALA A 183 -14.45 13.65 -1.46
C ALA A 183 -14.76 14.71 -0.40
N LEU A 184 -15.51 14.35 0.65
CA LEU A 184 -15.76 15.25 1.79
C LEU A 184 -14.46 15.58 2.54
N GLY A 185 -13.53 14.62 2.63
CA GLY A 185 -12.16 14.81 3.11
C GLY A 185 -11.44 15.94 2.38
N ILE A 186 -11.37 15.83 1.05
CA ILE A 186 -10.75 16.82 0.17
C ILE A 186 -11.40 18.19 0.32
N VAL A 187 -12.74 18.25 0.28
CA VAL A 187 -13.49 19.52 0.43
C VAL A 187 -13.21 20.17 1.79
N SER A 188 -13.23 19.40 2.88
CA SER A 188 -12.95 19.94 4.21
C SER A 188 -11.50 20.37 4.41
N ALA A 189 -10.54 19.71 3.74
CA ALA A 189 -9.14 20.11 3.75
C ALA A 189 -8.93 21.43 2.97
N ALA A 190 -9.67 21.63 1.88
CA ALA A 190 -9.63 22.86 1.08
C ALA A 190 -10.37 24.04 1.73
N VAL A 191 -11.35 23.77 2.60
CA VAL A 191 -12.22 24.79 3.21
C VAL A 191 -12.10 24.70 4.74
N PRO A 192 -11.18 25.44 5.38
CA PRO A 192 -10.88 25.31 6.82
C PRO A 192 -12.09 25.46 7.75
N VAL A 193 -13.08 26.29 7.39
CA VAL A 193 -14.31 26.47 8.17
C VAL A 193 -15.15 25.18 8.30
N MET A 194 -14.92 24.19 7.42
CA MET A 194 -15.61 22.90 7.48
C MET A 194 -14.97 21.89 8.45
N GLN A 195 -13.74 22.15 8.91
CA GLN A 195 -12.99 21.22 9.78
C GLN A 195 -13.74 20.84 11.08
N PRO A 196 -14.43 21.76 11.79
CA PRO A 196 -15.18 21.42 13.00
C PRO A 196 -16.38 20.51 12.77
N TYR A 197 -16.87 20.37 11.53
CA TYR A 197 -18.06 19.60 11.19
C TYR A 197 -17.74 18.23 10.60
N ALA A 198 -16.47 17.90 10.40
CA ALA A 198 -16.03 16.66 9.79
C ALA A 198 -15.22 15.80 10.77
N PRO A 199 -15.50 14.49 10.89
CA PRO A 199 -14.79 13.62 11.83
C PRO A 199 -13.27 13.56 11.65
N TRP A 200 -12.78 13.58 10.41
CA TRP A 200 -11.34 13.65 10.12
C TRP A 200 -10.79 15.06 10.35
N GLY A 201 -11.63 16.09 10.25
CA GLY A 201 -11.23 17.47 10.55
C GLY A 201 -11.01 17.72 12.03
N TRP A 202 -11.73 17.00 12.91
CA TRP A 202 -11.43 16.96 14.35
C TRP A 202 -10.00 16.50 14.63
N VAL A 203 -9.46 15.57 13.84
CA VAL A 203 -8.05 15.16 13.97
C VAL A 203 -7.10 16.31 13.63
N GLY A 204 -7.41 17.08 12.58
CA GLY A 204 -6.65 18.29 12.25
C GLY A 204 -6.71 19.33 13.37
N LEU A 205 -7.88 19.55 13.97
CA LEU A 205 -8.02 20.45 15.12
C LEU A 205 -7.21 19.98 16.34
N LEU A 206 -7.08 18.66 16.52
CA LEU A 206 -6.28 18.02 17.57
C LEU A 206 -4.78 17.92 17.22
N TYR A 207 -4.35 18.43 16.07
CA TYR A 207 -2.96 18.38 15.65
C TYR A 207 -2.05 19.10 16.67
N PRO A 208 -0.87 18.56 17.01
CA PRO A 208 0.02 19.17 17.99
C PRO A 208 0.43 20.59 17.57
N GLY A 209 0.23 21.56 18.46
CA GLY A 209 0.56 22.97 18.17
C GLY A 209 -0.47 23.71 17.31
N SER A 210 -1.64 23.12 17.02
CA SER A 210 -2.71 23.79 16.24
C SER A 210 -3.25 25.08 16.88
N GLY A 211 -3.12 25.22 18.20
CA GLY A 211 -3.67 26.35 18.96
C GLY A 211 -5.20 26.46 18.90
N SER A 212 -5.90 25.41 18.45
CA SER A 212 -7.34 25.49 18.18
C SER A 212 -8.15 25.64 19.48
N PRO A 213 -9.10 26.61 19.53
CA PRO A 213 -10.03 26.73 20.67
C PRO A 213 -11.00 25.54 20.76
N HIS A 214 -11.11 24.72 19.70
CA HIS A 214 -12.01 23.56 19.63
C HIS A 214 -11.33 22.24 20.00
N THR A 215 -10.13 22.26 20.58
CA THR A 215 -9.37 21.04 20.91
C THR A 215 -10.18 20.08 21.80
N LEU A 216 -10.77 20.58 22.90
CA LEU A 216 -11.54 19.73 23.81
C LEU A 216 -12.80 19.16 23.16
N THR A 217 -13.55 19.99 22.42
CA THR A 217 -14.78 19.54 21.74
C THR A 217 -14.48 18.52 20.64
N ALA A 218 -13.41 18.73 19.88
CA ALA A 218 -12.92 17.78 18.88
C ALA A 218 -12.52 16.43 19.50
N LEU A 219 -11.82 16.44 20.65
CA LEU A 219 -11.44 15.21 21.35
C LEU A 219 -12.67 14.44 21.84
N LEU A 220 -13.60 15.12 22.50
CA LEU A 220 -14.84 14.51 23.00
C LEU A 220 -15.70 13.95 21.86
N ALA A 221 -15.81 14.69 20.75
CA ALA A 221 -16.54 14.23 19.56
C ALA A 221 -15.88 13.00 18.93
N LEU A 222 -14.55 12.95 18.85
CA LEU A 222 -13.81 11.80 18.32
C LEU A 222 -13.93 10.56 19.23
N VAL A 223 -13.87 10.74 20.55
CA VAL A 223 -14.11 9.66 21.53
C VAL A 223 -15.53 9.13 21.43
N ALA A 224 -16.53 10.02 21.37
CA ALA A 224 -17.93 9.65 21.21
C ALA A 224 -18.17 8.89 19.90
N LEU A 225 -17.59 9.35 18.80
CA LEU A 225 -17.66 8.67 17.51
C LEU A 225 -17.02 7.29 17.55
N ALA A 226 -15.79 7.17 18.08
CA ALA A 226 -15.11 5.89 18.20
C ALA A 226 -15.92 4.91 19.07
N GLY A 227 -16.44 5.35 20.21
CA GLY A 227 -17.29 4.55 21.09
C GLY A 227 -18.58 4.09 20.40
N GLY A 228 -19.28 5.01 19.74
CA GLY A 228 -20.50 4.72 18.98
C GLY A 228 -20.27 3.73 17.85
N LEU A 229 -19.20 3.91 17.06
CA LEU A 229 -18.83 3.00 15.98
C LEU A 229 -18.45 1.61 16.51
N VAL A 230 -17.65 1.52 17.58
CA VAL A 230 -17.30 0.24 18.21
C VAL A 230 -18.54 -0.50 18.70
N ALA A 231 -19.54 0.23 19.23
CA ALA A 231 -20.81 -0.35 19.66
C ALA A 231 -21.60 -0.98 18.50
N THR A 232 -21.42 -0.52 17.25
CA THR A 232 -22.03 -1.14 16.05
C THR A 232 -21.34 -2.44 15.61
N GLY A 233 -20.16 -2.75 16.14
CA GLY A 233 -19.35 -3.90 15.75
C GLY A 233 -20.09 -5.26 15.78
N PRO A 234 -20.82 -5.60 16.87
CA PRO A 234 -21.64 -6.82 16.91
C PRO A 234 -22.69 -6.90 15.80
N MET A 235 -23.37 -5.79 15.51
CA MET A 235 -24.35 -5.73 14.42
C MET A 235 -23.69 -5.98 13.07
N LEU A 236 -22.57 -5.32 12.78
CA LEU A 236 -21.82 -5.51 11.54
C LEU A 236 -21.33 -6.96 11.39
N MET A 237 -20.81 -7.56 12.46
CA MET A 237 -20.38 -8.97 12.44
C MET A 237 -21.54 -9.93 12.16
N ASN A 238 -22.73 -9.66 12.69
CA ASN A 238 -23.90 -10.50 12.44
C ASN A 238 -24.40 -10.42 10.99
N ARG A 239 -24.12 -9.32 10.28
CA ARG A 239 -24.44 -9.17 8.84
C ARG A 239 -23.49 -9.90 7.89
N LEU A 240 -22.35 -10.42 8.37
CA LEU A 240 -21.33 -11.05 7.51
C LEU A 240 -21.81 -12.33 6.82
N ALA A 241 -22.01 -12.32 5.50
CA ALA A 241 -22.49 -13.49 4.77
C ALA A 241 -21.48 -14.65 4.78
N LEU A 242 -21.97 -15.89 4.96
CA LEU A 242 -21.13 -17.10 4.96
C LEU A 242 -20.31 -17.23 3.67
N ALA A 243 -20.95 -17.05 2.52
CA ALA A 243 -20.30 -17.16 1.21
C ALA A 243 -19.14 -16.16 1.05
N GLU A 244 -19.32 -14.93 1.52
CA GLU A 244 -18.28 -13.89 1.48
C GLU A 244 -17.14 -14.21 2.44
N LEU A 245 -17.45 -14.66 3.67
CA LEU A 245 -16.45 -15.09 4.64
C LEU A 245 -15.57 -16.23 4.13
N LEU A 246 -16.17 -17.24 3.51
CA LEU A 246 -15.43 -18.35 2.90
C LEU A 246 -14.60 -17.90 1.71
N ALA A 247 -15.14 -17.03 0.86
CA ALA A 247 -14.39 -16.48 -0.26
C ALA A 247 -13.17 -15.66 0.22
N HIS A 248 -13.34 -14.87 1.29
CA HIS A 248 -12.25 -14.10 1.91
C HIS A 248 -11.20 -15.04 2.53
N ALA A 249 -11.64 -16.08 3.24
CA ALA A 249 -10.78 -17.07 3.85
C ALA A 249 -9.96 -17.83 2.79
N ALA A 250 -10.58 -18.31 1.72
CA ALA A 250 -9.91 -19.04 0.65
C ALA A 250 -8.90 -18.17 -0.11
N ARG A 251 -9.27 -16.92 -0.44
CA ARG A 251 -8.34 -15.96 -1.07
C ARG A 251 -7.15 -15.64 -0.17
N TRP A 252 -7.39 -15.41 1.12
CA TRP A 252 -6.31 -15.15 2.05
C TRP A 252 -5.39 -16.36 2.23
N ASP A 253 -5.94 -17.57 2.31
CA ASP A 253 -5.17 -18.80 2.44
C ASP A 253 -4.26 -19.01 1.21
N SER A 254 -4.82 -18.88 0.01
CA SER A 254 -4.06 -18.92 -1.25
C SER A 254 -2.99 -17.82 -1.31
N ALA A 255 -3.33 -16.57 -0.99
CA ALA A 255 -2.35 -15.48 -0.96
C ALA A 255 -1.25 -15.71 0.09
N THR A 256 -1.59 -16.30 1.24
CA THR A 256 -0.62 -16.63 2.29
C THR A 256 0.33 -17.72 1.81
N ILE A 257 -0.16 -18.75 1.12
CA ILE A 257 0.70 -19.80 0.53
C ILE A 257 1.73 -19.19 -0.42
N HIS A 258 1.29 -18.34 -1.35
CA HIS A 258 2.22 -17.64 -2.27
C HIS A 258 3.18 -16.71 -1.52
N ALA A 259 2.70 -15.94 -0.55
CA ALA A 259 3.53 -15.04 0.25
C ALA A 259 4.57 -15.79 1.11
N THR A 260 4.22 -16.97 1.64
CA THR A 260 5.17 -17.83 2.39
C THR A 260 6.26 -18.40 1.48
N GLY A 261 5.93 -18.66 0.21
CA GLY A 261 6.92 -18.97 -0.84
C GLY A 261 7.67 -17.76 -1.37
N LEU A 262 7.41 -16.55 -0.84
CA LEU A 262 7.95 -15.27 -1.28
C LEU A 262 7.63 -14.91 -2.74
N ASP A 263 6.58 -15.51 -3.30
CA ASP A 263 5.98 -15.13 -4.58
C ASP A 263 4.90 -14.07 -4.35
N LEU A 264 5.35 -12.83 -4.08
CA LEU A 264 4.46 -11.69 -3.84
C LEU A 264 3.66 -11.31 -5.09
N GLY A 265 4.18 -11.63 -6.27
CA GLY A 265 3.50 -11.43 -7.55
C GLY A 265 2.25 -12.30 -7.63
N ALA A 266 2.39 -13.60 -7.44
CA ALA A 266 1.26 -14.52 -7.39
C ALA A 266 0.30 -14.17 -6.25
N ALA A 267 0.81 -13.83 -5.06
CA ALA A 267 -0.03 -13.42 -3.92
C ALA A 267 -0.93 -12.21 -4.27
N ALA A 268 -0.41 -11.23 -5.01
CA ALA A 268 -1.17 -10.08 -5.47
C ALA A 268 -2.21 -10.45 -6.55
N THR A 269 -1.90 -11.42 -7.43
CA THR A 269 -2.83 -11.85 -8.49
C THR A 269 -4.12 -12.47 -7.93
N VAL A 270 -4.07 -13.08 -6.75
CA VAL A 270 -5.25 -13.65 -6.06
C VAL A 270 -6.35 -12.61 -5.80
N TYR A 271 -5.97 -11.33 -5.65
CA TYR A 271 -6.90 -10.21 -5.41
C TYR A 271 -7.29 -9.46 -6.69
N GLN A 272 -6.88 -9.92 -7.87
CA GLN A 272 -7.26 -9.26 -9.11
C GLN A 272 -8.76 -9.43 -9.40
N GLY A 273 -9.43 -8.29 -9.60
CA GLY A 273 -10.84 -8.26 -9.99
C GLY A 273 -11.07 -8.88 -11.37
N ARG A 274 -12.19 -9.60 -11.51
CA ARG A 274 -12.59 -10.19 -12.80
C ARG A 274 -13.00 -9.09 -13.80
N PRO A 275 -12.65 -9.23 -15.10
CA PRO A 275 -13.14 -8.35 -16.16
C PRO A 275 -14.68 -8.36 -16.22
N HIS A 276 -15.30 -7.18 -16.11
CA HIS A 276 -16.77 -7.08 -16.08
C HIS A 276 -17.35 -6.01 -17.02
N LEU A 277 -16.59 -4.96 -17.37
CA LEU A 277 -16.99 -4.00 -18.40
C LEU A 277 -16.40 -4.36 -19.77
N GLY A 278 -16.89 -3.72 -20.84
CA GLY A 278 -16.22 -3.71 -22.15
C GLY A 278 -16.13 -5.07 -22.86
N ARG A 279 -16.99 -6.04 -22.53
CA ARG A 279 -16.98 -7.40 -23.13
C ARG A 279 -17.19 -7.39 -24.64
N ARG A 280 -17.94 -6.41 -25.16
CA ARG A 280 -18.21 -6.23 -26.59
C ARG A 280 -17.12 -5.43 -27.32
N LEU A 281 -16.17 -4.83 -26.60
CA LEU A 281 -15.09 -4.07 -27.22
C LEU A 281 -14.08 -5.02 -27.85
N ARG A 282 -13.91 -4.92 -29.17
CA ARG A 282 -12.91 -5.68 -29.92
C ARG A 282 -11.51 -5.15 -29.61
N ALA A 283 -10.72 -5.96 -28.90
CA ALA A 283 -9.37 -5.63 -28.46
C ALA A 283 -8.34 -5.69 -29.60
N VAL A 284 -8.52 -6.58 -30.57
CA VAL A 284 -7.65 -6.73 -31.74
C VAL A 284 -8.38 -6.21 -32.97
N ARG A 285 -7.94 -5.04 -33.45
CA ARG A 285 -8.49 -4.35 -34.63
C ARG A 285 -7.45 -4.38 -35.75
N ALA A 286 -7.91 -4.43 -37.00
CA ALA A 286 -7.06 -4.21 -38.16
C ALA A 286 -6.76 -2.70 -38.25
N VAL A 287 -5.66 -2.28 -37.63
CA VAL A 287 -5.14 -0.92 -37.69
C VAL A 287 -3.79 -0.99 -38.42
N GLY A 288 -3.49 0.00 -39.27
CA GLY A 288 -2.27 -0.02 -40.09
C GLY A 288 -0.95 -0.04 -39.30
N SER A 289 -0.95 0.40 -38.03
CA SER A 289 0.21 0.38 -37.15
C SER A 289 0.11 -0.70 -36.08
N ARG A 290 1.12 -1.58 -36.00
CA ARG A 290 1.24 -2.61 -34.95
C ARG A 290 1.34 -2.00 -33.55
N ALA A 291 2.03 -0.87 -33.41
CA ALA A 291 2.14 -0.16 -32.14
C ALA A 291 0.76 0.31 -31.63
N ALA A 292 -0.08 0.82 -32.54
CA ALA A 292 -1.44 1.21 -32.21
C ALA A 292 -2.29 0.00 -31.79
N VAL A 293 -2.10 -1.17 -32.40
CA VAL A 293 -2.80 -2.40 -32.01
C VAL A 293 -2.47 -2.79 -30.56
N PHE A 294 -1.20 -2.79 -30.15
CA PHE A 294 -0.81 -3.09 -28.77
C PHE A 294 -1.35 -2.07 -27.77
N LEU A 295 -1.22 -0.78 -28.09
CA LEU A 295 -1.73 0.31 -27.25
C LEU A 295 -3.25 0.20 -27.02
N ILE A 296 -4.02 -0.01 -28.09
CA ILE A 296 -5.49 -0.15 -28.03
C ILE A 296 -5.88 -1.42 -27.27
N ARG A 297 -5.19 -2.53 -27.52
CA ARG A 297 -5.43 -3.81 -26.84
C ARG A 297 -5.28 -3.65 -25.33
N ASP A 298 -4.18 -3.05 -24.88
CA ASP A 298 -3.89 -2.89 -23.45
C ASP A 298 -4.81 -1.87 -22.79
N ALA A 299 -5.16 -0.77 -23.49
CA ALA A 299 -6.16 0.18 -23.05
C ALA A 299 -7.53 -0.48 -22.85
N ILE A 300 -7.98 -1.30 -23.80
CA ILE A 300 -9.22 -2.07 -23.67
C ILE A 300 -9.12 -3.06 -22.50
N GLY A 301 -7.96 -3.72 -22.34
CA GLY A 301 -7.69 -4.60 -21.20
C GLY A 301 -7.90 -3.89 -19.86
N ALA A 302 -7.32 -2.70 -19.69
CA ALA A 302 -7.44 -1.90 -18.48
C ALA A 302 -8.89 -1.42 -18.23
N ILE A 303 -9.60 -0.99 -19.28
CA ILE A 303 -11.00 -0.53 -19.22
C ILE A 303 -11.95 -1.64 -18.74
N ARG A 304 -11.65 -2.92 -19.04
CA ARG A 304 -12.47 -4.06 -18.58
C ARG A 304 -12.43 -4.25 -17.06
N THR A 305 -11.45 -3.66 -16.37
CA THR A 305 -11.29 -3.63 -14.91
C THR A 305 -11.21 -2.19 -14.39
N PRO A 306 -12.33 -1.42 -14.46
CA PRO A 306 -12.33 0.03 -14.23
C PRO A 306 -11.82 0.42 -12.84
N GLY A 307 -12.20 -0.31 -11.79
CA GLY A 307 -11.72 -0.04 -10.43
C GLY A 307 -10.20 -0.21 -10.31
N ARG A 308 -9.63 -1.20 -11.00
CA ARG A 308 -8.18 -1.45 -11.00
C ARG A 308 -7.42 -0.36 -11.78
N LEU A 309 -7.99 0.09 -12.90
CA LEU A 309 -7.48 1.23 -13.67
C LEU A 309 -7.53 2.53 -12.85
N ALA A 310 -8.66 2.83 -12.22
CA ALA A 310 -8.83 4.02 -11.38
C ALA A 310 -7.85 4.04 -10.21
N VAL A 311 -7.71 2.93 -9.47
CA VAL A 311 -6.72 2.82 -8.38
C VAL A 311 -5.29 2.98 -8.90
N GLY A 312 -4.96 2.40 -10.07
CA GLY A 312 -3.65 2.57 -10.70
C GLY A 312 -3.36 4.04 -11.03
N VAL A 313 -4.29 4.72 -11.71
CA VAL A 313 -4.15 6.14 -12.07
C VAL A 313 -4.07 7.04 -10.84
N LEU A 314 -4.90 6.79 -9.82
CA LEU A 314 -4.86 7.53 -8.56
C LEU A 314 -3.53 7.32 -7.82
N ALA A 315 -2.97 6.11 -7.85
CA ALA A 315 -1.65 5.84 -7.27
C ALA A 315 -0.53 6.55 -8.05
N VAL A 316 -0.58 6.57 -9.39
CA VAL A 316 0.37 7.35 -10.20
C VAL A 316 0.25 8.84 -9.89
N ALA A 317 -0.97 9.37 -9.76
CA ALA A 317 -1.19 10.76 -9.37
C ALA A 317 -0.66 11.07 -7.96
N ALA A 318 -0.92 10.20 -6.98
CA ALA A 318 -0.39 10.35 -5.62
C ALA A 318 1.15 10.32 -5.59
N ALA A 319 1.77 9.43 -6.37
CA ALA A 319 3.22 9.41 -6.54
C ALA A 319 3.74 10.70 -7.18
N ALA A 320 3.07 11.21 -8.22
CA ALA A 320 3.43 12.48 -8.86
C ALA A 320 3.37 13.67 -7.89
N THR A 321 2.34 13.71 -7.04
CA THR A 321 2.20 14.74 -6.00
C THR A 321 3.35 14.67 -5.00
N LEU A 322 3.62 13.50 -4.42
CA LEU A 322 4.73 13.32 -3.47
C LEU A 322 6.08 13.64 -4.11
N PHE A 323 6.27 13.23 -5.38
CA PHE A 323 7.46 13.54 -6.13
C PHE A 323 7.63 15.04 -6.34
N THR A 324 6.57 15.77 -6.67
CA THR A 324 6.62 17.23 -6.83
C THR A 324 6.93 17.92 -5.51
N LEU A 325 6.31 17.49 -4.42
CA LEU A 325 6.57 18.00 -3.07
C LEU A 325 8.01 17.73 -2.60
N SER A 326 8.70 16.73 -3.16
CA SER A 326 10.12 16.49 -2.87
C SER A 326 11.04 17.63 -3.32
N PHE A 327 10.57 18.50 -4.22
CA PHE A 327 11.28 19.71 -4.68
C PHE A 327 10.89 20.97 -3.91
N ALA A 328 9.98 20.88 -2.93
CA ALA A 328 9.67 22.02 -2.10
C ALA A 328 10.89 22.39 -1.22
N PRO A 329 11.11 23.69 -0.94
CA PRO A 329 12.19 24.10 -0.04
C PRO A 329 12.09 23.40 1.32
N ALA A 330 13.23 22.90 1.82
CA ALA A 330 13.32 22.15 3.08
C ALA A 330 12.46 20.86 3.16
N ALA A 331 11.98 20.33 2.03
CA ALA A 331 11.34 19.02 2.01
C ALA A 331 12.39 17.90 2.13
N PRO A 332 12.08 16.78 2.83
CA PRO A 332 12.94 15.63 2.87
C PRO A 332 12.90 14.88 1.52
N ALA A 333 13.65 15.40 0.53
CA ALA A 333 13.54 15.02 -0.88
C ALA A 333 13.73 13.51 -1.11
N TRP A 334 14.66 12.88 -0.38
CA TRP A 334 14.93 11.46 -0.51
C TRP A 334 13.79 10.58 0.01
N THR A 335 13.12 10.93 1.12
CA THR A 335 12.00 10.11 1.64
C THR A 335 10.77 10.24 0.75
N LEU A 336 10.44 11.46 0.35
CA LEU A 336 9.31 11.73 -0.54
C LEU A 336 9.55 11.12 -1.93
N GLY A 337 10.77 11.23 -2.44
CA GLY A 337 11.21 10.55 -3.67
C GLY A 337 11.06 9.03 -3.57
N ALA A 338 11.60 8.41 -2.50
CA ALA A 338 11.48 6.97 -2.27
C ALA A 338 10.03 6.50 -2.21
N ALA A 339 9.20 7.21 -1.44
CA ALA A 339 7.77 6.92 -1.30
C ALA A 339 7.04 7.06 -2.64
N ALA A 340 7.33 8.12 -3.40
CA ALA A 340 6.79 8.34 -4.74
C ALA A 340 7.17 7.19 -5.68
N GLY A 341 8.43 6.77 -5.70
CA GLY A 341 8.90 5.64 -6.52
C GLY A 341 8.18 4.33 -6.18
N VAL A 342 8.03 4.01 -4.89
CA VAL A 342 7.31 2.82 -4.41
C VAL A 342 5.82 2.85 -4.80
N ILE A 343 5.15 3.99 -4.58
CA ILE A 343 3.74 4.16 -4.91
C ILE A 343 3.53 4.09 -6.43
N LEU A 344 4.42 4.72 -7.20
CA LEU A 344 4.40 4.66 -8.67
C LEU A 344 4.57 3.23 -9.15
N PHE A 345 5.57 2.51 -8.62
CA PHE A 345 5.74 1.10 -8.93
C PHE A 345 4.45 0.34 -8.64
N ALA A 346 3.89 0.41 -7.42
CA ALA A 346 2.62 -0.23 -7.07
C ALA A 346 1.47 0.14 -8.05
N GLY A 347 1.30 1.43 -8.35
CA GLY A 347 0.28 1.99 -9.25
C GLY A 347 0.41 1.59 -10.71
N LEU A 348 1.63 1.26 -11.17
CA LEU A 348 1.87 0.71 -12.51
C LEU A 348 1.39 -0.73 -12.67
N GLY A 349 1.14 -1.45 -11.57
CA GLY A 349 0.71 -2.85 -11.59
C GLY A 349 -0.47 -3.10 -12.52
N PRO A 350 -1.61 -2.39 -12.38
CA PRO A 350 -2.77 -2.52 -13.26
C PRO A 350 -2.52 -2.17 -14.73
N LEU A 351 -1.53 -1.31 -15.02
CA LEU A 351 -1.21 -0.81 -16.37
C LEU A 351 -0.23 -1.72 -17.12
N THR A 352 0.37 -2.70 -16.46
CA THR A 352 1.44 -3.55 -16.98
C THR A 352 1.01 -5.01 -17.22
N ASP A 353 -0.30 -5.26 -17.35
CA ASP A 353 -0.82 -6.61 -17.68
C ASP A 353 -0.26 -7.15 -18.99
N GLY A 354 -0.18 -6.32 -20.03
CA GLY A 354 0.40 -6.69 -21.32
C GLY A 354 1.88 -7.09 -21.21
N VAL A 355 2.64 -6.37 -20.38
CA VAL A 355 4.05 -6.67 -20.10
C VAL A 355 4.19 -8.01 -19.38
N ARG A 356 3.34 -8.28 -18.38
CA ARG A 356 3.31 -9.58 -17.69
C ARG A 356 2.95 -10.73 -18.64
N HIS A 357 1.95 -10.52 -19.50
CA HIS A 357 1.58 -11.48 -20.54
C HIS A 357 2.76 -11.75 -21.47
N ALA A 358 3.40 -10.70 -21.99
CA ALA A 358 4.58 -10.82 -22.85
C ALA A 358 5.71 -11.59 -22.18
N ALA A 359 6.01 -11.30 -20.91
CA ALA A 359 7.02 -12.02 -20.15
C ALA A 359 6.67 -13.50 -19.93
N SER A 360 5.39 -13.82 -19.70
CA SER A 360 4.94 -15.20 -19.47
C SER A 360 4.88 -16.07 -20.73
N VAL A 361 4.73 -15.44 -21.90
CA VAL A 361 4.59 -16.14 -23.20
C VAL A 361 5.87 -16.06 -24.03
N ALA A 362 6.86 -15.27 -23.58
CA ALA A 362 8.18 -15.22 -24.20
C ALA A 362 8.80 -16.62 -24.20
N ALA A 363 9.05 -17.16 -25.38
CA ALA A 363 9.52 -18.52 -25.61
C ALA A 363 10.52 -18.52 -26.76
N ASP A 364 11.29 -19.60 -26.90
CA ASP A 364 12.30 -19.71 -27.96
C ASP A 364 11.72 -19.66 -29.38
N PHE A 365 10.43 -19.98 -29.51
CA PHE A 365 9.68 -19.85 -30.75
C PHE A 365 8.60 -18.78 -30.61
N PRO A 366 8.55 -17.76 -31.50
CA PRO A 366 7.59 -16.68 -31.41
C PRO A 366 6.17 -17.18 -31.69
N LEU A 367 5.39 -17.41 -30.62
CA LEU A 367 4.01 -17.94 -30.68
C LEU A 367 3.05 -17.05 -31.48
N TYR A 368 3.34 -15.76 -31.59
CA TYR A 368 2.50 -14.78 -32.28
C TYR A 368 3.09 -14.30 -33.61
N GLY A 369 4.14 -14.92 -34.13
CA GLY A 369 4.83 -14.48 -35.36
C GLY A 369 5.51 -13.11 -35.23
N VAL A 370 5.74 -12.66 -33.99
CA VAL A 370 6.43 -11.43 -33.62
C VAL A 370 7.50 -11.81 -32.60
N SER A 371 8.71 -11.24 -32.70
CA SER A 371 9.78 -11.54 -31.74
C SER A 371 9.39 -11.09 -30.33
N ASP A 372 9.92 -11.79 -29.33
CA ASP A 372 9.66 -11.54 -27.91
C ASP A 372 9.99 -10.09 -27.51
N GLU A 373 11.07 -9.51 -28.05
CA GLU A 373 11.47 -8.12 -27.78
C GLU A 373 10.43 -7.13 -28.30
N ARG A 374 9.90 -7.38 -29.51
CA ARG A 374 8.88 -6.53 -30.12
C ARG A 374 7.54 -6.67 -29.41
N LEU A 375 7.23 -7.88 -28.92
CA LEU A 375 6.04 -8.13 -28.11
C LEU A 375 6.12 -7.34 -26.79
N LEU A 376 7.25 -7.41 -26.10
CA LEU A 376 7.49 -6.68 -24.86
C LEU A 376 7.48 -5.16 -25.07
N ALA A 377 8.18 -4.67 -26.09
CA ALA A 377 8.21 -3.25 -26.43
C ALA A 377 6.82 -2.71 -26.81
N GLY A 378 6.04 -3.47 -27.57
CA GLY A 378 4.66 -3.11 -27.91
C GLY A 378 3.77 -2.95 -26.68
N HIS A 379 3.88 -3.88 -25.72
CA HIS A 379 3.13 -3.85 -24.47
C HIS A 379 3.66 -2.82 -23.44
N ALA A 380 4.85 -2.26 -23.64
CA ALA A 380 5.37 -1.17 -22.82
C ALA A 380 4.77 0.20 -23.21
N LEU A 381 4.22 0.35 -24.42
CA LEU A 381 3.70 1.62 -24.92
C LEU A 381 2.55 2.16 -24.06
N PHE A 382 1.60 1.31 -23.68
CA PHE A 382 0.45 1.70 -22.86
C PHE A 382 0.84 2.22 -21.46
N PRO A 383 1.60 1.47 -20.64
CA PRO A 383 2.00 1.97 -19.33
C PRO A 383 2.90 3.21 -19.44
N ILE A 384 3.77 3.33 -20.45
CA ILE A 384 4.55 4.56 -20.67
C ILE A 384 3.62 5.73 -20.95
N ALA A 385 2.72 5.61 -21.92
CA ALA A 385 1.82 6.70 -22.33
C ALA A 385 0.96 7.21 -21.16
N VAL A 386 0.29 6.30 -20.43
CA VAL A 386 -0.57 6.68 -19.29
C VAL A 386 0.26 7.31 -18.18
N THR A 387 1.42 6.74 -17.86
CA THR A 387 2.27 7.22 -16.77
C THR A 387 2.84 8.59 -17.09
N THR A 388 3.33 8.80 -18.30
CA THR A 388 3.84 10.10 -18.76
C THR A 388 2.73 11.15 -18.72
N VAL A 389 1.55 10.86 -19.29
CA VAL A 389 0.43 11.83 -19.28
C VAL A 389 0.03 12.21 -17.86
N VAL A 390 -0.13 11.24 -16.97
CA VAL A 390 -0.56 11.50 -15.58
C VAL A 390 0.54 12.21 -14.79
N LEU A 391 1.81 11.77 -14.90
CA LEU A 391 2.94 12.42 -14.23
C LEU A 391 3.06 13.88 -14.67
N LEU A 392 3.14 14.16 -15.97
CA LEU A 392 3.31 15.54 -16.47
C LEU A 392 2.15 16.44 -16.05
N THR A 393 0.91 15.95 -16.14
CA THR A 393 -0.28 16.71 -15.74
C THR A 393 -0.29 17.02 -14.25
N VAL A 394 -0.09 16.00 -13.40
CA VAL A 394 -0.18 16.16 -11.95
C VAL A 394 1.02 16.91 -11.39
N VAL A 395 2.24 16.67 -11.90
CA VAL A 395 3.43 17.43 -11.51
C VAL A 395 3.24 18.91 -11.81
N THR A 396 2.78 19.25 -13.02
CA THR A 396 2.54 20.65 -13.40
C THR A 396 1.48 21.30 -12.50
N ALA A 397 0.32 20.65 -12.35
CA ALA A 397 -0.76 21.17 -11.52
C ALA A 397 -0.34 21.32 -10.04
N CYS A 398 0.33 20.31 -9.49
CA CYS A 398 0.80 20.32 -8.11
C CYS A 398 1.86 21.40 -7.88
N ALA A 399 2.81 21.57 -8.81
CA ALA A 399 3.85 22.58 -8.70
C ALA A 399 3.25 23.99 -8.72
N LEU A 400 2.29 24.25 -9.62
CA LEU A 400 1.58 25.53 -9.69
C LEU A 400 0.79 25.84 -8.41
N VAL A 401 0.05 24.85 -7.89
CA VAL A 401 -0.74 25.02 -6.65
C VAL A 401 0.16 25.18 -5.43
N ALA A 402 1.29 24.47 -5.37
CA ALA A 402 2.23 24.54 -4.26
C ALA A 402 3.23 25.71 -4.35
N GLY A 403 3.22 26.49 -5.44
CA GLY A 403 4.19 27.56 -5.67
C GLY A 403 5.62 27.07 -5.90
N ILE A 404 5.79 25.83 -6.37
CA ILE A 404 7.10 25.21 -6.66
C ILE A 404 7.43 25.47 -8.13
N GLY A 405 8.71 25.77 -8.42
CA GLY A 405 9.18 25.90 -9.81
C GLY A 405 8.92 24.63 -10.62
N VAL A 406 8.20 24.73 -11.74
CA VAL A 406 7.70 23.58 -12.50
C VAL A 406 8.81 22.81 -13.23
N VAL A 407 9.87 23.50 -13.69
CA VAL A 407 10.86 22.94 -14.61
C VAL A 407 11.60 21.73 -14.01
N ALA A 408 12.11 21.86 -12.79
CA ALA A 408 12.87 20.80 -12.13
C ALA A 408 12.05 19.51 -11.94
N PRO A 409 10.89 19.50 -11.25
CA PRO A 409 10.11 18.28 -11.08
C PRO A 409 9.59 17.72 -12.40
N LEU A 410 9.28 18.58 -13.39
CA LEU A 410 8.83 18.14 -14.71
C LEU A 410 9.94 17.37 -15.45
N VAL A 411 11.15 17.94 -15.54
CA VAL A 411 12.31 17.29 -16.18
C VAL A 411 12.66 15.99 -15.46
N SER A 412 12.69 15.99 -14.13
CA SER A 412 12.99 14.79 -13.35
C SER A 412 11.93 13.69 -13.51
N SER A 413 10.66 14.06 -13.75
CA SER A 413 9.58 13.08 -13.97
C SER A 413 9.76 12.27 -15.28
N ILE A 414 10.47 12.85 -16.26
CA ILE A 414 10.84 12.18 -17.52
C ILE A 414 11.83 11.03 -17.26
N ALA A 415 12.61 11.08 -16.18
CA ALA A 415 13.42 9.94 -15.75
C ALA A 415 12.59 8.94 -14.91
N LEU A 416 11.83 9.46 -13.93
CA LEU A 416 11.06 8.65 -12.98
C LEU A 416 10.09 7.69 -13.68
N GLY A 417 9.30 8.17 -14.64
CA GLY A 417 8.26 7.38 -15.30
C GLY A 417 8.82 6.19 -16.09
N PRO A 418 9.66 6.43 -17.12
CA PRO A 418 10.28 5.37 -17.92
C PRO A 418 11.09 4.38 -17.09
N LEU A 419 11.93 4.84 -16.16
CA LEU A 419 12.70 3.93 -15.30
C LEU A 419 11.80 3.07 -14.42
N SER A 420 10.67 3.60 -13.93
CA SER A 420 9.69 2.81 -13.18
C SER A 420 8.99 1.75 -14.04
N VAL A 421 8.74 2.04 -15.32
CA VAL A 421 8.26 1.04 -16.28
C VAL A 421 9.32 0.00 -16.57
N VAL A 422 10.58 0.39 -16.74
CA VAL A 422 11.72 -0.55 -16.90
C VAL A 422 11.84 -1.45 -15.67
N ALA A 423 11.68 -0.92 -14.46
CA ALA A 423 11.66 -1.71 -13.23
C ALA A 423 10.51 -2.72 -13.21
N ARG A 424 9.33 -2.34 -13.71
CA ARG A 424 8.19 -3.26 -13.89
C ARG A 424 8.48 -4.36 -14.91
N ILE A 425 9.12 -4.01 -16.03
CA ILE A 425 9.55 -4.99 -17.04
C ILE A 425 10.58 -5.94 -16.44
N ALA A 426 11.63 -5.43 -15.81
CA ALA A 426 12.70 -6.22 -15.17
C ALA A 426 12.16 -7.15 -14.08
N ASN A 427 11.11 -6.74 -13.36
CA ASN A 427 10.42 -7.57 -12.39
C ASN A 427 9.51 -8.62 -13.04
N ALA A 428 8.91 -8.32 -14.20
CA ALA A 428 8.06 -9.27 -14.92
C ALA A 428 8.88 -10.39 -15.59
N VAL A 429 10.05 -10.08 -16.16
CA VAL A 429 10.93 -11.06 -16.83
C VAL A 429 11.77 -11.90 -15.86
N LYS A 430 11.70 -11.59 -14.58
CA LYS A 430 12.50 -12.22 -13.52
C LYS A 430 12.21 -13.72 -13.34
N GLY A 431 11.01 -14.16 -13.68
CA GLY A 431 10.61 -15.56 -13.54
C GLY A 431 10.42 -16.02 -12.08
N PRO A 432 10.15 -17.33 -11.88
CA PRO A 432 10.01 -17.90 -10.55
C PRO A 432 11.34 -17.85 -9.78
N LEU A 433 11.26 -18.01 -8.46
CA LEU A 433 12.45 -18.11 -7.61
C LEU A 433 13.33 -19.30 -8.06
N PRO A 434 14.61 -19.08 -8.45
CA PRO A 434 15.49 -20.15 -8.88
C PRO A 434 15.67 -21.21 -7.79
N PRO A 435 15.71 -22.52 -8.13
CA PRO A 435 15.94 -23.58 -7.15
C PRO A 435 17.24 -23.40 -6.35
N ALA A 436 18.27 -22.79 -6.95
CA ALA A 436 19.52 -22.45 -6.27
C ALA A 436 19.32 -21.48 -5.09
N LEU A 437 18.27 -20.68 -5.07
CA LEU A 437 17.95 -19.77 -3.95
C LEU A 437 17.10 -20.46 -2.87
N LEU A 438 16.66 -21.70 -3.09
CA LEU A 438 15.96 -22.52 -2.10
C LEU A 438 16.92 -23.35 -1.25
N THR A 439 18.19 -23.49 -1.64
CA THR A 439 19.18 -24.23 -0.85
C THR A 439 19.52 -23.45 0.42
N PRO A 440 19.48 -24.09 1.60
CA PRO A 440 19.90 -23.44 2.84
C PRO A 440 21.34 -22.94 2.74
N ILE A 441 21.60 -21.75 3.27
CA ILE A 441 22.94 -21.17 3.43
C ILE A 441 23.23 -21.19 4.94
N PRO A 442 23.80 -22.29 5.46
CA PRO A 442 24.05 -22.42 6.89
C PRO A 442 25.09 -21.39 7.32
N THR A 443 24.72 -20.54 8.27
CA THR A 443 25.64 -19.63 8.96
C THR A 443 25.51 -19.80 10.46
N PRO A 444 26.50 -19.32 11.26
CA PRO A 444 26.37 -19.29 12.71
C PRO A 444 25.14 -18.52 13.22
N MET A 445 24.57 -17.63 12.40
CA MET A 445 23.38 -16.82 12.68
C MET A 445 22.09 -17.40 12.06
N GLY A 446 22.12 -18.65 11.57
CA GLY A 446 20.99 -19.33 10.94
C GLY A 446 21.07 -19.43 9.41
N ASP A 447 19.97 -19.81 8.77
CA ASP A 447 19.88 -19.94 7.31
C ASP A 447 19.75 -18.56 6.63
N LEU A 448 20.84 -18.07 6.02
CA LEU A 448 20.82 -16.83 5.23
C LEU A 448 20.00 -16.94 3.94
N GLY A 449 19.64 -18.15 3.51
CA GLY A 449 18.80 -18.39 2.33
C GLY A 449 17.47 -17.66 2.43
N ALA A 450 16.90 -17.46 3.63
CA ALA A 450 15.69 -16.67 3.80
C ALA A 450 15.89 -15.18 3.45
N ALA A 451 17.03 -14.59 3.82
CA ALA A 451 17.37 -13.21 3.49
C ALA A 451 17.58 -13.02 1.98
N VAL A 452 18.25 -13.97 1.33
CA VAL A 452 18.44 -13.95 -0.14
C VAL A 452 17.11 -14.06 -0.88
N ARG A 453 16.20 -14.94 -0.40
CA ARG A 453 14.85 -15.05 -0.97
C ARG A 453 14.01 -13.79 -0.76
N LEU A 454 14.16 -13.12 0.39
CA LEU A 454 13.49 -11.85 0.66
C LEU A 454 14.05 -10.73 -0.23
N ALA A 455 15.38 -10.66 -0.38
CA ALA A 455 16.05 -9.72 -1.27
C ALA A 455 15.64 -9.95 -2.73
N TRP A 456 15.50 -11.22 -3.14
CA TRP A 456 14.86 -11.57 -4.40
C TRP A 456 13.44 -10.98 -4.39
N ALA A 457 12.53 -11.36 -3.50
CA ALA A 457 11.14 -10.89 -3.55
C ALA A 457 10.93 -9.35 -3.52
N LEU A 458 11.85 -8.60 -2.92
CA LEU A 458 11.73 -7.14 -2.72
C LEU A 458 12.58 -6.29 -3.67
N ASP A 459 13.41 -6.88 -4.53
CA ASP A 459 14.32 -6.13 -5.42
C ASP A 459 13.60 -5.05 -6.26
N GLY A 460 12.43 -5.35 -6.83
CA GLY A 460 11.66 -4.41 -7.64
C GLY A 460 11.15 -3.24 -6.82
N LEU A 461 10.79 -3.46 -5.56
CA LEU A 461 10.38 -2.41 -4.63
C LEU A 461 11.58 -1.55 -4.22
N PHE A 462 12.75 -2.18 -4.01
CA PHE A 462 13.98 -1.49 -3.70
C PHE A 462 14.45 -0.60 -4.86
N PHE A 463 14.46 -1.13 -6.09
CA PHE A 463 14.74 -0.33 -7.29
C PHE A 463 13.72 0.79 -7.49
N ALA A 464 12.43 0.53 -7.22
CA ALA A 464 11.42 1.58 -7.27
C ALA A 464 11.72 2.73 -6.30
N ALA A 465 12.09 2.43 -5.06
CA ALA A 465 12.50 3.44 -4.09
C ALA A 465 13.75 4.21 -4.58
N LEU A 466 14.79 3.50 -5.06
CA LEU A 466 16.01 4.12 -5.56
C LEU A 466 15.77 5.00 -6.81
N ILE A 467 14.91 4.58 -7.73
CA ILE A 467 14.52 5.39 -8.90
C ILE A 467 13.85 6.68 -8.42
N GLY A 468 12.96 6.59 -7.44
CA GLY A 468 12.30 7.74 -6.82
C GLY A 468 13.29 8.71 -6.17
N VAL A 469 14.18 8.21 -5.31
CA VAL A 469 15.24 9.00 -4.66
C VAL A 469 16.14 9.67 -5.69
N SER A 470 16.68 8.89 -6.63
CA SER A 470 17.64 9.37 -7.62
C SER A 470 17.04 10.37 -8.60
N SER A 471 15.76 10.22 -8.95
CA SER A 471 15.03 11.20 -9.77
C SER A 471 14.77 12.49 -9.01
N ALA A 472 14.42 12.42 -7.72
CA ALA A 472 14.21 13.61 -6.88
C ALA A 472 15.51 14.40 -6.67
N LEU A 473 16.63 13.69 -6.56
CA LEU A 473 17.96 14.26 -6.33
C LEU A 473 18.79 14.48 -7.60
N VAL A 474 18.20 14.42 -8.81
CA VAL A 474 18.98 14.41 -10.06
C VAL A 474 19.86 15.66 -10.24
N PHE A 475 19.43 16.82 -9.74
CA PHE A 475 20.19 18.07 -9.87
C PHE A 475 21.29 18.23 -8.81
N THR A 476 21.23 17.47 -7.71
CA THR A 476 22.24 17.52 -6.63
C THR A 476 23.18 16.32 -6.65
N ALA A 477 22.70 15.16 -7.12
CA ALA A 477 23.44 13.91 -7.22
C ALA A 477 23.13 13.17 -8.54
N PRO A 478 23.47 13.75 -9.72
CA PRO A 478 23.14 13.16 -11.03
C PRO A 478 23.73 11.77 -11.24
N VAL A 479 24.90 11.50 -10.64
CA VAL A 479 25.58 10.20 -10.69
C VAL A 479 24.69 9.09 -10.09
N LEU A 480 23.90 9.39 -9.06
CA LEU A 480 23.02 8.40 -8.42
C LEU A 480 21.98 7.87 -9.42
N LEU A 481 21.39 8.73 -10.25
CA LEU A 481 20.43 8.33 -11.28
C LEU A 481 21.07 7.44 -12.33
N LEU A 482 22.30 7.78 -12.77
CA LEU A 482 23.06 6.97 -13.72
C LEU A 482 23.40 5.59 -13.14
N VAL A 483 23.85 5.52 -11.88
CA VAL A 483 24.14 4.26 -11.20
C VAL A 483 22.88 3.39 -11.07
N VAL A 484 21.76 3.98 -10.65
CA VAL A 484 20.49 3.24 -10.53
C VAL A 484 19.98 2.75 -11.89
N ALA A 485 20.03 3.58 -12.93
CA ALA A 485 19.62 3.21 -14.27
C ALA A 485 20.51 2.11 -14.86
N THR A 486 21.83 2.23 -14.72
CA THR A 486 22.79 1.22 -15.20
C THR A 486 22.66 -0.10 -14.44
N ALA A 487 22.49 -0.07 -13.12
CA ALA A 487 22.25 -1.27 -12.32
C ALA A 487 20.94 -1.96 -12.73
N LEU A 488 19.87 -1.19 -12.93
CA LEU A 488 18.57 -1.72 -13.34
C LEU A 488 18.64 -2.39 -14.72
N ILE A 489 19.26 -1.73 -15.70
CA ILE A 489 19.46 -2.29 -17.05
C ILE A 489 20.39 -3.50 -16.98
N GLY A 490 21.48 -3.39 -16.24
CA GLY A 490 22.47 -4.44 -16.04
C GLY A 490 21.91 -5.69 -15.37
N ILE A 491 20.83 -5.59 -14.59
CA ILE A 491 20.09 -6.74 -14.04
C ILE A 491 18.99 -7.21 -14.99
N GLY A 492 18.30 -6.29 -15.65
CA GLY A 492 17.21 -6.60 -16.57
C GLY A 492 17.65 -7.40 -17.80
N VAL A 493 18.82 -7.05 -18.38
CA VAL A 493 19.35 -7.72 -19.57
C VAL A 493 19.72 -9.19 -19.31
N PRO A 494 20.47 -9.55 -18.25
CA PRO A 494 20.71 -10.94 -17.89
C PRO A 494 19.43 -11.71 -17.62
N ARG A 495 18.44 -11.13 -16.92
CA ARG A 495 17.14 -11.78 -16.70
C ARG A 495 16.44 -12.13 -18.00
N TRP A 496 16.46 -11.21 -18.97
CA TRP A 496 15.90 -11.48 -20.29
C TRP A 496 16.64 -12.61 -21.01
N ARG A 497 17.97 -12.59 -20.99
CA ARG A 497 18.82 -13.58 -21.66
C ARG A 497 18.74 -14.97 -21.01
N HIS A 498 18.58 -15.03 -19.69
CA HIS A 498 18.58 -16.26 -18.88
C HIS A 498 17.19 -16.58 -18.30
N ARG A 499 16.11 -16.25 -19.02
CA ARG A 499 14.73 -16.50 -18.59
C ARG A 499 14.32 -17.98 -18.53
N ARG A 500 15.28 -18.91 -18.68
CA ARG A 500 15.07 -20.37 -18.69
C ARG A 500 15.43 -20.98 -17.35
#